data_AF-A0A5K1CAY9-F1
#
_entry.id   AF-A0A5K1CAY9-F1
#
_cell.length_a   1.000
_cell.length_b   1.000
_cell.length_c   1.000
_cell.angle_alpha   90.00
_cell.angle_beta   90.00
_cell.angle_gamma   90.00
#
_symmetry.space_group_name_H-M   'P 1'
#
loop_
_entity.id
_entity.type
_entity.pdbx_description
1 polymer ?
#
loop_
_entity_poly.entity_id
_entity_poly.type
_entity_poly.pdbx_seq_one_letter_code
_entity_poly.pdbx_strand_id
1 'polypeptide(L)' 'MTNKLTGHLPKDVGHILPNLQVLFAAKNEFYGSIPESLGILQELKFLNLYDNKLTGTIP' A
#
# COMPACT_ATOMS: atom_id res chain seq x y z
N MET A 1 -14.74 -7.88 0.23
CA MET A 1 -14.78 -7.95 1.72
C MET A 1 -14.16 -6.67 2.24
N THR A 2 -14.78 -6.04 3.24
CA THR A 2 -14.29 -4.79 3.86
C THR A 2 -13.76 -5.16 5.24
N ASN A 3 -12.54 -4.72 5.54
CA ASN A 3 -11.99 -4.82 6.90
C ASN A 3 -11.94 -3.41 7.51
N LYS A 4 -11.62 -3.33 8.81
CA LYS A 4 -11.46 -2.06 9.53
C LYS A 4 -9.99 -1.81 9.89
N LEU A 5 -9.07 -2.24 9.02
CA LEU A 5 -7.65 -1.98 9.24
C LEU A 5 -7.39 -0.48 9.12
N THR A 6 -6.60 0.07 10.02
CA THR A 6 -6.28 1.50 10.07
C THR A 6 -4.80 1.71 10.36
N GLY A 7 -4.35 2.97 10.27
CA GLY A 7 -2.96 3.36 10.40
C GLY A 7 -2.34 3.74 9.06
N HIS A 8 -1.02 3.91 9.06
CA HIS A 8 -0.24 4.16 7.87
C HIS A 8 0.20 2.85 7.24
N LEU A 9 0.41 2.85 5.91
CA LEU A 9 1.20 1.81 5.28
C LEU A 9 2.65 1.90 5.78
N PRO A 10 3.32 0.78 6.09
CA PRO A 10 4.71 0.81 6.56
C PRO A 10 5.62 1.50 5.54
N LYS A 11 6.38 2.51 5.98
CA LYS A 11 7.25 3.30 5.10
C LYS A 11 8.27 2.45 4.33
N ASP A 12 8.71 1.33 4.93
CA ASP A 12 9.76 0.46 4.40
C ASP A 12 9.20 -0.83 3.77
N VAL A 13 7.91 -0.87 3.43
CA VAL A 13 7.24 -2.08 2.89
C VAL A 13 7.99 -2.69 1.70
N GLY A 14 8.54 -1.87 0.80
CA GLY A 14 9.33 -2.34 -0.35
C GLY A 14 10.63 -3.03 0.03
N HIS A 15 11.27 -2.60 1.11
CA HIS A 15 12.52 -3.17 1.59
C HIS A 15 12.29 -4.45 2.43
N ILE A 16 11.18 -4.51 3.16
CA ILE A 16 10.83 -5.66 4.01
C ILE A 16 10.28 -6.81 3.16
N LEU A 17 9.55 -6.50 2.09
CA LEU A 17 8.89 -7.47 1.21
C LEU A 17 9.34 -7.30 -0.25
N PRO A 18 10.63 -7.48 -0.57
CA PRO A 18 11.18 -7.16 -1.89
C PRO A 18 10.57 -7.97 -3.04
N ASN A 19 9.99 -9.13 -2.74
CA ASN A 19 9.37 -10.04 -3.72
C ASN A 19 7.83 -9.93 -3.73
N LEU A 20 7.25 -8.86 -3.19
CA LEU A 20 5.80 -8.69 -3.12
C LEU A 20 5.20 -8.56 -4.52
N GLN A 21 4.37 -9.52 -4.92
CA GLN A 21 3.72 -9.52 -6.24
C GLN A 21 2.32 -8.93 -6.23
N VAL A 22 1.60 -9.06 -5.12
CA VAL A 22 0.21 -8.62 -4.99
C VAL A 22 0.03 -7.96 -3.63
N LEU A 23 -0.41 -6.69 -3.65
CA LEU A 23 -0.88 -5.98 -2.47
C LEU A 23 -2.35 -5.61 -2.67
N PHE A 24 -3.23 -6.35 -2.00
CA PHE A 24 -4.68 -6.08 -1.99
C PHE A 24 -5.10 -5.56 -0.62
N ALA A 25 -5.27 -4.25 -0.50
CA ALA A 25 -5.64 -3.56 0.75
C ALA A 25 -6.82 -2.60 0.57
N ALA A 26 -7.60 -2.77 -0.51
CA ALA A 26 -8.79 -1.98 -0.78
C ALA A 26 -9.88 -2.13 0.29
N LYS A 27 -10.75 -1.12 0.42
CA LYS A 27 -11.89 -1.09 1.36
C LYS A 27 -11.44 -1.25 2.82
N ASN A 28 -10.57 -0.35 3.26
CA ASN A 28 -10.05 -0.25 4.63
C ASN A 28 -10.02 1.22 5.09
N GLU A 29 -9.40 1.49 6.24
CA GLU A 29 -9.25 2.83 6.81
C GLU A 29 -7.78 3.26 6.92
N PHE A 30 -6.91 2.81 6.00
CA PHE A 30 -5.53 3.30 5.94
C PHE A 30 -5.49 4.78 5.56
N TYR A 31 -4.58 5.54 6.15
CA TYR A 31 -4.43 6.98 5.95
C TYR A 31 -2.97 7.41 5.79
N GLY A 32 -2.76 8.68 5.45
CA GLY A 32 -1.43 9.23 5.12
C GLY A 32 -1.09 9.07 3.65
N SER A 33 0.20 9.02 3.30
CA SER A 33 0.67 8.87 1.93
C SER A 33 1.01 7.43 1.56
N ILE A 34 1.04 7.16 0.25
CA ILE A 34 1.57 5.90 -0.29
C ILE A 34 3.10 5.92 -0.10
N PRO A 35 3.72 4.92 0.55
CA PRO A 35 5.16 4.88 0.75
C PRO A 35 5.92 4.81 -0.58
N GLU A 36 6.97 5.63 -0.74
CA GLU A 36 7.86 5.59 -1.90
C GLU A 36 8.52 4.21 -2.09
N SER A 37 8.72 3.46 -1.00
CA SER A 37 9.26 2.10 -1.09
C SER A 37 8.35 1.14 -1.88
N LEU A 38 7.06 1.43 -2.10
CA LEU A 38 6.26 0.63 -3.02
C LEU A 38 6.73 0.78 -4.48
N GLY A 39 7.32 1.93 -4.83
CA GLY A 39 7.83 2.20 -6.18
C GLY A 39 9.09 1.42 -6.54
N ILE A 40 9.81 0.85 -5.56
CA ILE A 40 11.02 0.03 -5.81
C ILE A 40 10.70 -1.46 -6.03
N LEU A 41 9.46 -1.90 -5.87
CA LEU A 41 9.06 -3.30 -5.97
C LEU A 41 8.98 -3.76 -7.44
N GLN A 42 10.05 -4.39 -7.93
CA GLN A 42 10.13 -4.86 -9.32
C GLN A 42 9.17 -6.02 -9.64
N GLU A 43 8.80 -6.81 -8.64
CA GLU A 43 7.94 -7.98 -8.81
C GLU A 43 6.44 -7.66 -8.64
N LEU A 44 6.09 -6.41 -8.29
CA LEU A 44 4.71 -6.02 -8.00
C LEU A 44 3.87 -5.99 -9.29
N LYS A 45 2.89 -6.89 -9.37
CA LYS A 45 2.00 -7.06 -10.52
C LYS A 45 0.63 -6.45 -10.27
N PHE A 46 0.18 -6.44 -9.03
CA PHE A 46 -1.13 -5.92 -8.66
C PHE A 46 -1.09 -5.13 -7.36
N LEU A 47 -1.41 -3.85 -7.47
CA LEU A 47 -1.55 -2.94 -6.34
C LEU A 47 -2.98 -2.43 -6.30
N ASN A 48 -3.68 -2.69 -5.20
CA ASN A 48 -5.03 -2.20 -5.01
C ASN A 48 -5.23 -1.60 -3.62
N LEU A 49 -5.37 -0.27 -3.61
CA LEU A 49 -5.54 0.56 -2.41
C LEU A 49 -6.86 1.35 -2.43
N TYR A 50 -7.79 1.08 -3.37
CA TYR A 50 -9.02 1.89 -3.51
C TYR A 50 -9.89 1.84 -2.23
N ASP A 51 -10.69 2.88 -2.00
CA ASP A 51 -11.57 2.98 -0.83
C ASP A 51 -10.78 2.85 0.49
N ASN A 52 -9.83 3.77 0.65
CA ASN A 52 -9.06 4.08 1.85
C ASN A 52 -9.02 5.60 2.04
N LYS A 53 -8.45 6.08 3.14
CA LYS A 53 -8.24 7.52 3.43
C LYS A 53 -6.84 7.99 2.96
N LEU A 54 -6.41 7.44 1.82
CA LEU A 54 -5.20 7.75 1.03
C LEU A 54 -5.07 9.26 0.75
N THR A 55 -3.94 9.92 1.01
CA THR A 55 -3.70 11.34 0.65
C THR A 55 -2.29 11.53 0.05
N GLY A 56 -2.01 12.71 -0.52
CA GLY A 56 -0.71 13.00 -1.14
C GLY A 56 -0.61 12.51 -2.59
N THR A 57 0.62 12.36 -3.08
CA THR A 57 0.92 11.96 -4.45
C THR A 57 1.12 10.45 -4.58
N ILE A 58 0.94 9.95 -5.79
CA ILE A 58 1.39 8.60 -6.15
C ILE A 58 2.92 8.70 -6.40
N PRO A 59 3.75 7.99 -5.64
CA PRO A 59 5.19 7.96 -5.84
C PRO A 59 5.61 7.12 -7.06
#